data_AF-A0A412CJQ2-F1
#
_entry.id   AF-A0A412CJQ2-F1
#
_cell.length_a   1.000
_cell.length_b   1.000
_cell.length_c   1.000
_cell.angle_alpha   90.00
_cell.angle_beta   90.00
_cell.angle_gamma   90.00
#
_symmetry.space_group_name_H-M   'P 1'
#
loop_
_entity.id
_entity.type
_entity.pdbx_description
1 polymer ?
#
loop_
_entity_poly.entity_id
_entity_poly.type
_entity_poly.pdbx_seq_one_letter_code
_entity_poly.pdbx_strand_id
1 'polypeptide(L)' 'MENLIELSHTEVTLAFVASCIESTARRLGKSYQEVFTRMKRVGMIENYILPCYDVLHTESREHVTDNMIECLTTWEAKR' A
#
# COMPACT_ATOMS: atom_id res chain seq x y z
N MET A 1 32.78 -2.90 -10.91
CA MET A 1 31.72 -3.56 -10.12
C MET A 1 30.96 -2.43 -9.46
N GLU A 2 29.70 -2.21 -9.83
CA GLU A 2 28.89 -1.18 -9.18
C GLU A 2 28.68 -1.58 -7.71
N ASN A 3 28.95 -0.68 -6.78
CA ASN A 3 28.62 -0.91 -5.37
C ASN A 3 27.10 -0.75 -5.23
N LEU A 4 26.40 -1.88 -5.17
CA LEU A 4 24.96 -1.89 -4.91
C LEU A 4 24.72 -1.65 -3.42
N ILE A 5 23.83 -0.71 -3.11
CA ILE A 5 23.35 -0.49 -1.74
C ILE A 5 22.29 -1.56 -1.46
N GLU A 6 22.52 -2.38 -0.45
CA GLU A 6 21.50 -3.32 0.05
C GLU A 6 20.56 -2.56 0.99
N LEU A 7 19.27 -2.51 0.65
CA LEU A 7 18.24 -1.91 1.49
C LEU A 7 17.88 -2.88 2.62
N SER A 8 17.67 -2.34 3.82
CA SER A 8 17.11 -3.11 4.93
C SER A 8 15.68 -3.57 4.63
N HIS A 9 15.25 -4.65 5.29
CA HIS A 9 13.88 -5.14 5.18
C HIS A 9 12.84 -4.04 5.48
N THR A 10 13.10 -3.21 6.49
CA THR A 10 12.23 -2.07 6.84
C THR A 10 12.11 -1.07 5.69
N GLU A 11 13.22 -0.72 5.03
CA GLU A 11 13.20 0.22 3.89
C GLU A 11 12.41 -0.34 2.71
N VAL A 12 12.59 -1.64 2.40
CA VAL A 12 11.84 -2.31 1.34
C VAL A 12 10.34 -2.35 1.65
N THR A 13 9.97 -2.70 2.88
CA THR A 13 8.57 -2.75 3.32
C THR A 13 7.91 -1.36 3.28
N LEU A 14 8.61 -0.32 3.73
CA LEU A 14 8.09 1.05 3.66
C LEU A 14 7.95 1.55 2.22
N ALA A 15 8.91 1.20 1.34
CA ALA A 15 8.80 1.50 -0.09
C ALA A 15 7.59 0.79 -0.72
N PHE A 16 7.32 -0.46 -0.34
CA PHE A 16 6.14 -1.19 -0.78
C PHE A 16 4.84 -0.51 -0.32
N VAL A 17 4.74 -0.11 0.96
CA VAL A 17 3.58 0.63 1.48
C VAL A 17 3.34 1.92 0.70
N ALA A 18 4.39 2.72 0.48
CA ALA A 18 4.31 3.94 -0.31
C ALA A 18 3.80 3.65 -1.74
N SER A 19 4.30 2.58 -2.37
CA SER A 19 3.89 2.17 -3.71
C SER A 19 2.42 1.73 -3.79
N CYS A 20 1.89 1.10 -2.73
CA CYS A 20 0.47 0.73 -2.64
C CYS A 20 -0.42 1.98 -2.59
N ILE A 21 -0.04 2.98 -1.78
CA ILE A 21 -0.77 4.25 -1.67
C ILE A 21 -0.76 4.98 -3.00
N GLU A 22 0.41 5.10 -3.64
CA GLU A 22 0.56 5.78 -4.95
C GLU A 22 -0.25 5.08 -6.04
N SER A 23 -0.16 3.75 -6.15
CA SER A 23 -0.88 2.99 -7.18
C SER A 23 -2.40 3.10 -6.99
N THR A 24 -2.86 3.08 -5.74
CA THR A 24 -4.27 3.28 -5.39
C THR A 24 -4.73 4.70 -5.72
N ALA A 25 -3.92 5.72 -5.38
CA ALA A 25 -4.19 7.12 -5.69
C ALA A 25 -4.33 7.35 -7.20
N ARG A 26 -3.41 6.79 -7.99
CA ARG A 26 -3.44 6.86 -9.45
C ARG A 26 -4.71 6.21 -10.01
N ARG A 27 -5.10 5.03 -9.53
CA ARG A 27 -6.31 4.32 -10.01
C ARG A 27 -7.60 5.07 -9.65
N LEU A 28 -7.65 5.72 -8.48
CA LEU A 28 -8.80 6.51 -8.03
C LEU A 28 -8.83 7.94 -8.56
N GLY A 29 -7.79 8.39 -9.27
CA GLY A 29 -7.65 9.78 -9.71
C GLY A 29 -7.53 10.78 -8.54
N LYS A 30 -6.96 10.36 -7.41
CA LYS A 30 -6.81 11.15 -6.18
C LYS A 30 -5.34 11.47 -5.89
N SER A 31 -5.10 12.45 -5.01
CA SER A 31 -3.75 12.74 -4.54
C SER A 31 -3.25 11.65 -3.60
N TYR A 32 -1.94 11.47 -3.54
CA TYR A 32 -1.28 10.58 -2.59
C TYR A 32 -1.71 10.89 -1.14
N GLN A 33 -1.74 12.19 -0.78
CA GLN A 33 -2.09 12.65 0.56
C GLN A 33 -3.54 12.30 0.94
N GLU A 34 -4.48 12.41 -0.01
CA GLU A 34 -5.87 12.02 0.21
C GLU A 34 -5.96 10.51 0.51
N VAL A 35 -5.36 9.66 -0.33
CA VAL A 35 -5.42 8.21 -0.15
C VAL A 35 -4.69 7.77 1.12
N PHE A 36 -3.52 8.34 1.41
CA PHE A 36 -2.80 8.09 2.66
C PHE A 36 -3.68 8.40 3.88
N THR A 37 -4.35 9.56 3.88
CA THR A 37 -5.23 9.97 4.97
C THR A 37 -6.41 9.00 5.12
N ARG A 38 -7.02 8.57 4.00
CA ARG A 38 -8.12 7.60 3.99
C ARG A 38 -7.70 6.24 4.53
N MET A 39 -6.59 5.69 4.04
CA MET A 39 -6.03 4.41 4.51
C MET A 39 -5.64 4.46 5.99
N LYS A 40 -5.00 5.56 6.43
CA LYS A 40 -4.66 5.78 7.84
C LYS A 40 -5.90 5.85 8.72
N ARG A 41 -6.95 6.56 8.30
CA ARG A 41 -8.20 6.73 9.04
C ARG A 41 -8.89 5.41 9.35
N VAL A 42 -8.87 4.45 8.40
CA VAL A 42 -9.47 3.13 8.60
C VAL A 42 -8.48 2.11 9.19
N GLY A 43 -7.23 2.51 9.45
CA GLY A 43 -6.20 1.62 10.02
C GLY A 43 -5.62 0.61 9.03
N MET A 44 -5.76 0.84 7.72
CA MET A 44 -5.37 -0.14 6.69
C MET A 44 -3.86 -0.35 6.59
N ILE A 45 -3.06 0.68 6.87
CA ILE A 45 -1.59 0.57 6.83
C ILE A 45 -1.10 -0.40 7.92
N GLU A 46 -1.55 -0.20 9.16
CA GLU A 46 -1.10 -0.96 10.34
C GLU A 46 -1.75 -2.34 10.43
N ASN A 47 -3.00 -2.49 9.98
CA ASN A 47 -3.78 -3.72 10.17
C ASN A 47 -3.91 -4.59 8.91
N TYR A 48 -3.42 -4.14 7.75
CA TYR A 48 -3.49 -4.92 6.51
C TYR A 48 -2.20 -4.87 5.70
N ILE A 49 -1.75 -3.68 5.28
CA ILE A 49 -0.61 -3.59 4.35
C ILE A 49 0.69 -4.08 4.99
N LEU A 50 1.01 -3.63 6.21
CA LEU A 50 2.22 -4.05 6.93
C LEU A 50 2.16 -5.53 7.34
N PRO A 51 1.10 -6.04 8.01
CA PRO A 51 1.08 -7.44 8.45
C PRO A 51 1.02 -8.45 7.30
N CYS A 52 0.45 -8.05 6.15
CA CYS A 52 0.32 -8.92 4.98
C CYS A 52 1.40 -8.71 3.93
N TYR A 53 2.49 -7.98 4.24
CA TYR A 53 3.57 -7.66 3.30
C TYR A 53 4.10 -8.90 2.58
N ASP A 54 4.42 -9.98 3.32
CA ASP A 54 5.02 -11.20 2.77
C ASP A 54 4.16 -11.87 1.70
N VAL A 55 2.84 -11.73 1.79
CA VAL A 55 1.90 -12.24 0.78
C VAL A 55 1.75 -11.23 -0.34
N LEU A 56 1.42 -9.98 -0.01
CA LEU A 56 1.08 -8.94 -0.97
C LEU A 56 2.23 -8.61 -1.94
N HIS A 57 3.49 -8.67 -1.50
CA HIS A 57 4.63 -8.34 -2.37
C HIS A 57 4.95 -9.42 -3.42
N THR A 58 4.34 -10.60 -3.33
CA THR A 58 4.49 -11.69 -4.30
C THR A 58 3.45 -11.63 -5.43
N GLU A 59 2.38 -10.85 -5.22
CA GLU A 59 1.27 -10.69 -6.15
C GLU A 59 1.55 -9.62 -7.22
N SER A 60 0.79 -9.68 -8.33
CA SER A 60 0.88 -8.65 -9.37
C SER A 60 0.46 -7.28 -8.84
N ARG A 61 1.08 -6.21 -9.38
CA ARG A 61 0.76 -4.83 -8.95
C ARG A 61 -0.70 -4.48 -9.19
N GLU A 62 -1.26 -4.94 -10.31
CA GLU A 62 -2.65 -4.73 -10.68
C GLU A 62 -3.59 -5.36 -9.65
N HIS A 63 -3.35 -6.63 -9.28
CA HIS A 63 -4.16 -7.34 -8.29
C HIS A 63 -4.07 -6.70 -6.90
N VAL A 64 -2.85 -6.38 -6.44
CA VAL A 64 -2.65 -5.69 -5.16
C VAL A 64 -3.43 -4.37 -5.15
N THR A 65 -3.34 -3.58 -6.21
CA THR A 65 -4.01 -2.28 -6.29
C THR A 65 -5.55 -2.42 -6.30
N ASP A 66 -6.10 -3.44 -6.94
CA ASP A 66 -7.54 -3.74 -6.88
C ASP A 66 -7.98 -4.10 -5.45
N ASN A 67 -7.22 -4.97 -4.78
CA ASN A 67 -7.48 -5.33 -3.38
C ASN A 67 -7.40 -4.11 -2.46
N MET A 68 -6.44 -3.19 -2.69
CA MET A 68 -6.34 -1.96 -1.89
C MET A 68 -7.62 -1.11 -1.99
N ILE A 69 -8.18 -0.96 -3.20
CA ILE A 69 -9.38 -0.16 -3.43
C ILE A 69 -10.61 -0.82 -2.83
N GLU A 70 -10.75 -2.13 -3.01
CA GLU A 70 -11.86 -2.91 -2.45
C GLU A 70 -11.85 -2.84 -0.92
N CYS A 71 -10.68 -3.10 -0.30
CA CYS A 71 -10.52 -3.04 1.15
C CYS A 71 -10.81 -1.63 1.67
N LEU A 72 -10.25 -0.59 1.05
CA LEU A 72 -10.44 0.79 1.47
C LEU A 72 -11.93 1.17 1.45
N THR A 73 -12.62 0.88 0.34
CA THR A 73 -14.06 1.17 0.18
C THR A 73 -14.89 0.42 1.22
N THR A 74 -14.61 -0.86 1.41
CA THR A 74 -15.33 -1.72 2.36
C THR A 74 -15.16 -1.26 3.80
N TRP A 75 -13.94 -0.85 4.18
CA TRP A 75 -13.64 -0.43 5.55
C TRP A 75 -14.18 0.97 5.84
N GLU A 76 -14.19 1.86 4.85
CA GLU A 76 -14.83 3.17 4.97
C GLU A 76 -16.35 3.06 5.15
N ALA A 77 -17.00 2.09 4.49
CA ALA A 77 -18.44 1.87 4.62
C ALA A 77 -18.87 1.31 5.99
N LYS A 78 -17.94 0.74 6.76
CA LYS A 78 -18.20 0.19 8.11
C LYS A 78 -18.04 1.24 9.22
N ARG A 79 -17.67 2.49 8.89
CA ARG A 79 -17.44 3.58 9.83
C ARG A 79 -18.55 4.63 9.81
#